data_AF-A0A958G8T9-F1
#
_entry.id   AF-A0A958G8T9-F1
#
_cell.length_a   1.000
_cell.length_b   1.000
_cell.length_c   1.000
_cell.angle_alpha   90.00
_cell.angle_beta   90.00
_cell.angle_gamma   90.00
#
_symmetry.space_group_name_H-M   'P 1'
#
loop_
_entity.id
_entity.type
_entity.pdbx_description
1 polymer ?
#
loop_
_entity_poly.entity_id
_entity_poly.type
_entity_poly.pdbx_seq_one_letter_code
_entity_poly.pdbx_strand_id
1 'polypeptide(L)'
;MSEIADFQFDENVVDVFPDMIRRSVPGYQEIVDMTGLLCERFARPEANYYDLGCSLGTATLAMRRQLSHPGCRIIAVDNSPAMT
;
A
#
# COMPACT_ATOMS: atom_id res chain seq x y z
N MET A 1 16.13 28.10 20.01
CA MET A 1 16.04 26.62 19.92
C MET A 1 15.17 26.35 18.71
N SER A 2 15.68 25.67 17.68
CA SER A 2 14.88 25.30 16.51
C SER A 2 13.96 24.15 16.91
N GLU A 3 12.65 24.35 16.80
CA GLU A 3 11.72 23.23 16.86
C GLU A 3 11.99 22.31 15.66
N ILE A 4 12.25 21.03 15.94
CA ILE A 4 12.22 19.99 14.92
C ILE A 4 10.74 19.84 14.56
N ALA A 5 10.40 20.09 13.31
CA ALA A 5 9.02 19.88 12.84
C ALA A 5 8.63 18.40 13.00
N ASP A 6 7.40 18.17 13.46
CA ASP A 6 6.86 16.82 13.55
C ASP A 6 6.76 16.18 12.16
N PHE A 7 6.94 14.86 12.13
CA PHE A 7 6.82 14.11 10.88
C PHE A 7 5.38 14.15 10.35
N GLN A 8 5.25 14.43 9.05
CA GLN A 8 3.98 14.39 8.34
C GLN A 8 4.18 13.73 6.98
N PHE A 9 3.20 12.93 6.55
CA PHE A 9 3.10 12.44 5.18
C PHE A 9 2.62 13.57 4.26
N ASP A 10 3.51 14.47 3.90
CA ASP A 10 3.30 15.58 2.97
C ASP A 10 3.83 15.25 1.56
N GLU A 11 3.71 16.20 0.63
CA GLU A 11 4.20 16.05 -0.75
C GLU A 11 5.70 15.74 -0.83
N ASN A 12 6.51 16.27 0.10
CA ASN A 12 7.94 15.98 0.12
C ASN A 12 8.20 14.50 0.44
N VAL A 13 7.42 13.92 1.36
CA VAL A 13 7.50 12.49 1.66
C VAL A 13 7.01 11.65 0.49
N VAL A 14 5.92 12.05 -0.18
CA VAL A 14 5.37 11.36 -1.37
C VAL A 14 6.42 11.23 -2.46
N ASP A 15 7.12 12.31 -2.79
CA ASP A 15 8.13 12.37 -3.84
C ASP A 15 9.26 11.34 -3.67
N VAL A 16 9.60 11.03 -2.40
CA VAL A 16 10.69 10.10 -2.07
C VAL A 16 10.19 8.76 -1.53
N PHE A 17 8.88 8.58 -1.33
CA PHE A 17 8.32 7.46 -0.57
C PHE A 17 8.77 6.09 -1.07
N PRO A 18 8.73 5.79 -2.40
CA PRO A 18 9.18 4.49 -2.89
C PRO A 18 10.67 4.23 -2.63
N ASP A 19 11.53 5.24 -2.81
CA ASP A 19 12.98 5.11 -2.57
C ASP A 19 13.30 5.02 -1.08
N MET A 20 12.61 5.81 -0.26
CA MET A 20 12.73 5.80 1.20
C MET A 20 12.45 4.40 1.75
N ILE A 21 11.31 3.80 1.39
CA ILE A 21 10.92 2.46 1.85
C ILE A 21 11.93 1.40 1.37
N ARG A 22 12.32 1.44 0.10
CA ARG A 22 13.27 0.47 -0.48
C ARG A 22 14.61 0.43 0.26
N ARG A 23 15.08 1.58 0.76
CA ARG A 23 16.38 1.69 1.46
C ARG A 23 16.30 1.42 2.96
N SER A 24 15.13 1.61 3.56
CA SER A 24 14.95 1.58 5.03
C SER A 24 14.24 0.33 5.54
N VAL A 25 13.48 -0.37 4.70
CA VAL A 25 12.72 -1.57 5.09
C VAL A 25 13.26 -2.79 4.31
N PRO A 26 14.18 -3.56 4.91
CA PRO A 26 14.62 -4.82 4.33
C PRO A 26 13.45 -5.79 4.13
N GLY A 27 13.36 -6.40 2.94
CA GLY A 27 12.30 -7.38 2.65
C GLY A 27 10.96 -6.77 2.22
N TYR A 28 10.87 -5.46 2.02
CA TYR A 28 9.60 -4.80 1.70
C TYR A 28 8.94 -5.35 0.43
N GLN A 29 9.72 -5.55 -0.63
CA GLN A 29 9.19 -6.05 -1.90
C GLN A 29 8.69 -7.48 -1.75
N GLU A 30 9.40 -8.31 -1.00
CA GLU A 30 9.00 -9.69 -0.71
C GLU A 30 7.67 -9.73 0.06
N ILE A 31 7.46 -8.81 1.00
CA ILE A 31 6.17 -8.68 1.72
C ILE A 31 5.06 -8.28 0.75
N VAL A 32 5.28 -7.30 -0.12
CA VAL A 32 4.31 -6.86 -1.13
C VAL A 32 3.91 -8.02 -2.06
N ASP A 33 4.89 -8.77 -2.54
CA ASP A 33 4.66 -9.90 -3.44
C ASP A 33 3.88 -11.02 -2.73
N MET A 34 4.25 -11.33 -1.49
CA MET A 34 3.53 -12.30 -0.66
C MET A 34 2.10 -11.87 -0.35
N THR A 35 1.85 -10.58 -0.13
CA THR A 35 0.49 -10.04 0.03
C THR A 35 -0.35 -10.31 -1.22
N GLY A 36 0.20 -10.15 -2.42
CA GLY A 36 -0.47 -10.53 -3.66
C GLY A 36 -0.84 -12.02 -3.70
N LEU A 37 0.11 -12.90 -3.38
CA LEU A 37 -0.11 -14.36 -3.37
C LEU A 37 -1.15 -14.79 -2.32
N LEU A 38 -1.13 -14.16 -1.15
CA LEU A 38 -2.15 -14.40 -0.11
C LEU A 38 -3.52 -13.93 -0.58
N CYS A 39 -3.59 -12.76 -1.24
CA CYS A 39 -4.84 -12.24 -1.79
C CYS A 39 -5.46 -13.21 -2.80
N GLU A 40 -4.66 -13.78 -3.71
CA GLU A 40 -5.09 -14.84 -4.64
C GLU A 40 -5.63 -16.07 -3.90
N ARG A 41 -4.84 -16.59 -2.96
CA ARG A 41 -5.14 -17.83 -2.25
C ARG A 41 -6.44 -17.76 -1.45
N PHE A 42 -6.75 -16.59 -0.91
CA PHE A 42 -7.96 -16.35 -0.12
C PHE A 42 -9.06 -15.66 -0.91
N ALA A 43 -8.89 -15.51 -2.23
CA ALA A 43 -9.84 -14.81 -3.05
C ALA A 43 -11.20 -15.52 -3.05
N ARG A 44 -12.26 -14.72 -2.90
CA ARG A 44 -13.65 -15.12 -3.03
C ARG A 44 -14.34 -14.21 -4.06
N PRO A 45 -15.21 -14.76 -4.93
CA PRO A 45 -16.05 -13.95 -5.79
C PRO A 45 -16.86 -12.92 -5.00
N GLU A 46 -17.10 -11.76 -5.60
CA GLU A 46 -17.97 -10.71 -5.03
C GLU A 46 -17.55 -10.22 -3.63
N ALA A 47 -16.28 -10.39 -3.28
CA ALA A 47 -15.74 -9.98 -1.99
C ALA A 47 -15.05 -8.60 -2.05
N ASN A 48 -14.97 -7.97 -0.87
CA ASN A 48 -14.21 -6.75 -0.65
C ASN A 48 -12.86 -7.08 0.01
N TYR A 49 -11.80 -6.43 -0.45
CA TYR A 49 -10.44 -6.51 0.09
C TYR A 49 -10.01 -5.10 0.50
N TYR A 50 -9.38 -4.95 1.65
CA TYR A 50 -9.04 -3.65 2.22
C TYR A 50 -7.53 -3.51 2.34
N ASP A 51 -6.99 -2.42 1.79
CA ASP A 51 -5.60 -1.99 1.99
C ASP A 51 -5.62 -0.80 2.97
N LEU A 52 -5.23 -1.03 4.22
CA LEU A 52 -5.32 -0.04 5.29
C LEU A 52 -3.96 0.62 5.52
N GLY A 53 -3.89 1.94 5.39
CA GLY A 53 -2.62 2.65 5.26
C GLY A 53 -1.99 2.40 3.89
N CYS A 54 -2.79 2.55 2.83
CA CYS A 54 -2.41 2.11 1.49
C CYS A 54 -1.22 2.88 0.92
N SER A 55 -0.88 4.06 1.49
CA SER A 55 0.12 4.95 0.93
C SER A 55 -0.14 5.14 -0.57
N LEU A 56 0.91 5.08 -1.40
CA LEU A 56 0.81 5.15 -2.87
C LEU A 56 0.24 3.88 -3.56
N GLY A 57 -0.37 2.95 -2.81
CA GLY A 57 -1.12 1.82 -3.35
C GLY A 57 -0.27 0.63 -3.81
N THR A 58 0.98 0.49 -3.38
CA THR A 58 1.86 -0.61 -3.78
C THR A 58 1.25 -1.99 -3.49
N ALA A 59 0.72 -2.19 -2.27
CA ALA A 59 0.06 -3.43 -1.88
C ALA A 59 -1.27 -3.63 -2.63
N THR A 60 -2.08 -2.57 -2.76
CA THR A 60 -3.29 -2.54 -3.59
C THR A 60 -3.03 -3.04 -5.01
N LEU A 61 -1.96 -2.58 -5.67
CA LEU A 61 -1.60 -3.01 -7.02
C LEU A 61 -1.17 -4.49 -7.06
N ALA A 62 -0.39 -4.94 -6.07
CA ALA A 62 0.00 -6.34 -5.96
C ALA A 62 -1.23 -7.27 -5.80
N MET A 63 -2.18 -6.90 -4.94
CA MET A 63 -3.45 -7.61 -4.80
C MET A 63 -4.26 -7.60 -6.10
N ARG A 64 -4.38 -6.44 -6.75
CA ARG A 64 -5.17 -6.29 -7.98
C ARG A 64 -4.67 -7.17 -9.12
N ARG A 65 -3.35 -7.34 -9.24
CA ARG A 65 -2.75 -8.20 -10.28
C ARG A 65 -3.11 -9.67 -10.12
N GLN A 66 -3.37 -10.10 -8.88
CA GLN A 66 -3.63 -11.50 -8.56
C GLN A 66 -5.12 -11.84 -8.45
N LEU A 67 -5.99 -10.84 -8.22
CA LEU A 67 -7.44 -11.05 -8.17
C LEU A 67 -8.03 -11.22 -9.58
N SER A 68 -8.43 -12.45 -9.91
CA SER A 68 -9.06 -12.81 -11.19
C SER A 68 -10.56 -13.08 -11.10
N HIS A 69 -11.13 -13.21 -9.89
CA HIS A 69 -12.55 -13.49 -9.71
C HIS A 69 -13.43 -12.27 -10.02
N PRO A 70 -14.61 -12.47 -10.66
CA PRO A 70 -15.54 -11.39 -10.93
C PRO A 70 -16.13 -10.82 -9.63
N GLY A 71 -16.48 -9.54 -9.66
CA GLY A 71 -17.10 -8.85 -8.54
C GLY A 71 -16.16 -8.50 -7.38
N CYS A 72 -14.88 -8.85 -7.44
CA CYS A 72 -13.91 -8.46 -6.42
C CYS A 72 -13.65 -6.94 -6.45
N ARG A 73 -13.69 -6.30 -5.28
CA ARG A 73 -13.39 -4.88 -5.10
C ARG A 73 -12.27 -4.69 -4.09
N ILE A 74 -11.28 -3.89 -4.45
CA ILE A 74 -10.24 -3.43 -3.51
C ILE A 74 -10.64 -2.04 -3.03
N ILE A 75 -10.54 -1.81 -1.73
CA ILE A 75 -10.82 -0.55 -1.05
C ILE A 75 -9.54 -0.13 -0.35
N ALA A 76 -8.84 0.82 -0.94
CA ALA A 76 -7.61 1.40 -0.41
C ALA A 76 -7.96 2.60 0.48
N VAL A 77 -7.40 2.63 1.69
CA VAL A 77 -7.69 3.66 2.69
C VAL A 77 -6.38 4.22 3.21
N ASP A 78 -6.19 5.52 3.06
CA ASP A 78 -5.16 6.30 3.73
C ASP A 78 -5.78 7.56 4.33
N ASN A 79 -5.22 8.04 5.44
CA ASN A 79 -5.69 9.24 6.11
C ASN A 79 -4.85 10.48 5.75
N SER A 80 -3.74 10.31 5.02
CA SER A 80 -2.98 11.42 4.45
C SER A 80 -3.55 11.83 3.10
N PRO A 81 -3.99 13.08 2.92
CA PRO A 81 -4.43 13.59 1.62
C PRO A 81 -3.37 13.52 0.53
N ALA A 82 -2.08 13.59 0.88
CA ALA A 82 -0.98 13.52 -0.09
C ALA A 82 -0.74 12.07 -0.56
N MET A 83 -1.18 11.08 0.21
CA MET A 83 -1.03 9.65 -0.11
C MET A 83 -2.24 9.05 -0.83
N THR A 84 -3.37 9.77 -0.89
CA THR A 84 -4.63 9.34 -1.53
C THR A 84 -4.80 9.94 -2.92
#